data_AF-A0A7S2EA34-F1
#
_entry.id   AF-A0A7S2EA34-F1
#
_cell.length_a   1.000
_cell.length_b   1.000
_cell.length_c   1.000
_cell.angle_alpha   90.00
_cell.angle_beta   90.00
_cell.angle_gamma   90.00
#
_symmetry.space_group_name_H-M   'P 1'
#
loop_
_entity.id
_entity.type
_entity.pdbx_description
1 polymer ?
#
loop_
_entity_poly.entity_id
_entity_poly.type
_entity_poly.pdbx_seq_one_letter_code
_entity_poly.pdbx_strand_id
1 'polypeptide(L)'
;VGFGLPGVCEIVLPLQNNVVMESYGDRFRFDTIDSLSGRDSSRTAASKDVSIATTNRFDTVLYRTRIDTGIEEPMYSFHSMDALDFGSNEFAKGLERVLTVSPTFNEKRICVISTNHGHITLGSNYVKWVEQWEIVKQIDLPAETDWRLALKEHFGVTLIP
;
A
#
# COMPACT_ATOMS: atom_id res chain seq x y z
N VAL A 1 -9.34 0.73 2.87
CA VAL A 1 -8.56 0.28 4.05
C VAL A 1 -8.07 -1.15 3.84
N GLY A 2 -6.82 -1.35 3.42
CA GLY A 2 -6.29 -2.69 3.14
C GLY A 2 -4.94 -2.76 2.42
N PHE A 3 -4.39 -1.63 1.97
CA PHE A 3 -3.14 -1.59 1.19
C PHE A 3 -1.85 -1.75 2.01
N GLY A 4 -1.85 -1.37 3.30
CA GLY A 4 -0.63 -1.37 4.12
C GLY A 4 0.35 -0.26 3.73
N LEU A 5 1.66 -0.51 3.86
CA LEU A 5 2.72 0.43 3.47
C LEU A 5 3.13 0.27 1.98
N PRO A 6 3.58 1.35 1.30
CA PRO A 6 3.46 2.77 1.64
C PRO A 6 2.19 3.31 0.98
N GLY A 7 1.02 2.93 1.48
CA GLY A 7 -0.23 3.10 0.76
C GLY A 7 -1.45 3.18 1.65
N VAL A 8 -1.25 3.63 2.90
CA VAL A 8 -2.35 3.90 3.82
C VAL A 8 -3.12 5.09 3.24
N CYS A 9 -4.15 4.78 2.46
CA CYS A 9 -5.13 5.75 1.99
C CYS A 9 -6.37 5.63 2.88
N GLU A 10 -6.61 6.66 3.68
CA GLU A 10 -7.70 6.73 4.66
C GLU A 10 -8.94 7.44 4.12
N ILE A 11 -8.81 8.05 2.94
CA ILE A 11 -9.88 8.78 2.29
C ILE A 11 -10.58 7.96 1.21
N VAL A 12 -11.85 8.27 0.97
CA VAL A 12 -12.57 7.71 -0.18
C VAL A 12 -12.14 8.47 -1.43
N LEU A 13 -11.52 7.75 -2.37
CA LEU A 13 -11.11 8.30 -3.65
C LEU A 13 -12.23 8.08 -4.69
N PRO A 14 -12.81 9.14 -5.28
CA PRO A 14 -13.74 8.99 -6.39
C PRO A 14 -13.00 8.44 -7.61
N LEU A 15 -13.57 7.44 -8.28
CA LEU A 15 -13.09 6.91 -9.56
C LEU A 15 -13.37 7.91 -10.69
N GLN A 16 -12.67 9.04 -10.66
CA GLN A 16 -12.70 10.11 -11.65
C GLN A 16 -11.25 10.51 -11.93
N ASN A 17 -10.98 11.09 -13.11
CA ASN A 17 -9.66 11.61 -13.47
C ASN A 17 -9.35 12.94 -12.75
N ASN A 18 -9.55 12.98 -11.43
CA ASN A 18 -9.30 14.11 -10.57
C ASN A 18 -8.18 13.77 -9.59
N VAL A 19 -7.37 14.78 -9.24
CA VAL A 19 -6.37 14.67 -8.18
C VAL A 19 -7.05 14.96 -6.86
N VAL A 20 -6.93 14.03 -5.91
CA VAL A 20 -7.45 14.18 -4.56
C VAL A 20 -6.29 14.25 -3.59
N MET A 21 -6.31 15.23 -2.68
CA MET A 21 -5.33 15.34 -1.61
C MET A 21 -5.85 14.62 -0.37
N GLU A 22 -5.02 13.75 0.20
CA GLU A 22 -5.26 13.16 1.51
C GLU A 22 -4.88 14.14 2.63
N SER A 23 -5.47 13.94 3.81
CA SER A 23 -5.22 14.72 5.03
C SER A 23 -3.75 14.83 5.42
N TYR A 24 -2.91 13.86 5.03
CA TYR A 24 -1.48 13.83 5.31
C TYR A 24 -0.61 14.35 4.14
N GLY A 25 -1.25 14.97 3.13
CA GLY A 25 -0.60 15.75 2.09
C GLY A 25 -0.34 15.02 0.78
N ASP A 26 -0.39 13.69 0.77
CA ASP A 26 -0.21 12.93 -0.46
C ASP A 26 -1.36 13.13 -1.44
N ARG A 27 -1.04 13.07 -2.73
CA ARG A 27 -2.00 13.27 -3.80
C ARG A 27 -2.23 11.96 -4.52
N PHE A 28 -3.49 11.60 -4.68
CA PHE A 28 -3.91 10.40 -5.38
C PHE A 28 -4.66 10.77 -6.64
N ARG A 29 -4.46 9.99 -7.71
CA ARG A 29 -5.25 10.10 -8.93
C ARG A 29 -5.39 8.75 -9.59
N PHE A 30 -6.45 8.59 -10.38
CA PHE A 30 -6.61 7.46 -11.27
C PHE A 30 -6.27 7.88 -12.71
N ASP A 31 -5.66 6.97 -13.47
CA ASP A 31 -5.70 7.01 -14.94
C ASP A 31 -6.42 5.77 -15.44
N THR A 32 -7.22 5.93 -16.49
CA THR A 32 -7.77 4.82 -17.27
C THR A 32 -6.87 4.55 -18.48
N ILE A 33 -6.73 3.29 -18.91
CA ILE A 33 -5.83 2.94 -20.03
C ILE A 33 -6.18 3.68 -21.33
N ASP A 34 -7.46 3.96 -21.58
CA ASP A 34 -7.89 4.78 -22.73
C ASP A 34 -7.25 6.19 -22.71
N SER A 35 -7.04 6.76 -21.52
CA SER A 35 -6.40 8.07 -21.32
C SER A 35 -4.86 8.04 -21.37
N LEU A 36 -4.24 6.86 -21.20
CA LEU A 36 -2.78 6.69 -21.27
C LEU A 36 -2.26 6.62 -22.72
N SER A 37 -3.12 6.24 -23.67
CA SER A 37 -2.78 6.16 -25.10
C SER A 37 -2.37 7.50 -25.76
N GLY A 38 -2.59 8.63 -25.07
CA GLY A 38 -2.25 9.98 -25.53
C GLY A 38 -1.15 10.70 -24.73
N ARG A 39 -0.51 10.07 -23.73
CA ARG A 39 0.56 10.69 -22.92
C ARG A 39 1.93 10.10 -23.28
N ASP A 40 2.74 10.93 -23.92
CA ASP A 40 4.15 10.66 -24.25
C ASP A 40 4.94 10.03 -23.09
N SER A 41 5.67 8.97 -23.43
CA SER A 41 6.48 8.10 -22.57
C SER A 41 7.70 8.76 -21.89
N SER A 42 7.66 10.04 -21.54
CA SER A 42 8.85 10.79 -21.09
C SER A 42 8.99 10.97 -19.57
N ARG A 43 8.15 10.33 -18.73
CA ARG A 43 8.22 10.50 -17.27
C ARG A 43 8.20 9.19 -16.50
N THR A 44 9.28 8.41 -16.57
CA THR A 44 9.58 7.37 -15.57
C THR A 44 11.03 7.44 -15.16
N ALA A 45 11.31 8.27 -14.16
CA ALA A 45 12.55 8.20 -13.39
C ALA A 45 12.36 7.22 -12.22
N ALA A 46 13.12 6.12 -12.29
CA ALA A 46 13.62 5.31 -11.19
C ALA A 46 12.61 4.77 -10.14
N SER A 47 11.96 3.65 -10.49
CA SER A 47 11.67 2.58 -9.54
C SER A 47 11.91 1.24 -10.24
N LYS A 48 13.12 0.69 -10.04
CA LYS A 48 13.41 -0.72 -10.32
C LYS A 48 12.75 -1.52 -9.20
N ASP A 49 11.62 -2.16 -9.50
CA ASP A 49 11.19 -3.48 -8.94
C ASP A 49 9.68 -3.74 -9.05
N VAL A 50 8.90 -2.87 -9.71
CA VAL A 50 7.55 -3.26 -10.15
C VAL A 50 7.44 -2.99 -11.64
N SER A 51 7.81 -3.97 -12.47
CA SER A 51 7.29 -3.99 -13.84
C SER A 51 5.79 -4.24 -13.75
N ILE A 52 5.00 -3.17 -13.64
CA ILE A 52 3.59 -3.22 -13.98
C ILE A 52 3.59 -3.45 -15.48
N ALA A 53 3.67 -4.72 -15.87
CA ALA A 53 3.48 -5.12 -17.25
C ALA A 53 2.10 -4.61 -17.62
N THR A 54 2.06 -3.59 -18.48
CA THR A 54 0.93 -3.15 -19.28
C THR A 54 0.49 -4.29 -20.20
N THR A 55 0.09 -5.39 -19.59
CA THR A 55 -0.77 -6.38 -20.22
C THR A 55 -2.14 -5.75 -20.25
N ASN A 56 -2.89 -5.90 -21.34
CA ASN A 56 -4.26 -5.41 -21.56
C ASN A 56 -5.30 -6.00 -20.56
N ARG A 57 -4.87 -6.36 -19.36
CA ARG A 57 -5.63 -7.05 -18.32
C ARG A 57 -6.23 -6.09 -17.30
N PHE A 58 -5.79 -4.84 -17.17
CA PHE A 58 -6.39 -3.91 -16.19
C PHE A 58 -6.75 -2.61 -16.91
N ASP A 59 -7.85 -1.95 -16.53
CA ASP A 59 -8.29 -0.71 -17.20
C ASP A 59 -7.97 0.56 -16.41
N THR A 60 -7.58 0.44 -15.14
CA THR A 60 -7.37 1.56 -14.23
C THR A 60 -6.07 1.41 -13.45
N VAL A 61 -5.35 2.51 -13.26
CA VAL A 61 -4.14 2.58 -12.43
C VAL A 61 -4.30 3.67 -11.37
N LEU A 62 -4.06 3.32 -10.10
CA LEU A 62 -3.92 4.27 -9.01
C LEU A 62 -2.49 4.79 -8.95
N TYR A 63 -2.34 6.12 -8.98
CA TYR A 63 -1.08 6.81 -8.77
C TYR A 63 -1.10 7.55 -7.43
N ARG A 64 0.07 7.64 -6.82
CA ARG A 64 0.35 8.44 -5.63
C ARG A 64 1.49 9.38 -5.92
N THR A 65 1.29 10.66 -5.66
CA THR A 65 2.38 11.64 -5.59
C THR A 65 2.68 11.93 -4.14
N ARG A 66 3.88 11.59 -3.73
CA ARG A 66 4.34 11.82 -2.36
C ARG A 66 4.56 13.31 -2.13
N ILE A 67 4.11 13.85 -1.01
CA ILE A 67 4.30 15.27 -0.70
C ILE A 67 5.77 15.63 -0.41
N ASP A 68 6.52 14.71 0.18
CA ASP A 68 7.92 14.91 0.61
C ASP A 68 8.89 15.02 -0.58
N THR A 69 8.68 14.21 -1.61
CA THR A 69 9.58 14.11 -2.77
C THR A 69 8.98 14.71 -4.03
N GLY A 70 7.65 14.91 -4.08
CA GLY A 70 6.93 15.27 -5.29
C GLY A 70 6.94 14.19 -6.38
N ILE A 71 7.49 13.00 -6.09
CA ILE A 71 7.58 11.88 -7.03
C ILE A 71 6.21 11.21 -7.11
N GLU A 72 5.72 11.08 -8.34
CA GLU A 72 4.53 10.30 -8.65
C GLU A 72 4.92 8.85 -9.00
N GLU A 73 4.31 7.90 -8.31
CA GLU A 73 4.53 6.48 -8.51
C GLU A 73 3.20 5.74 -8.73
N PRO A 74 3.15 4.77 -9.68
CA PRO A 74 1.99 3.90 -9.81
C PRO A 74 1.97 2.92 -8.63
N MET A 75 0.82 2.82 -7.97
CA MET A 75 0.63 1.94 -6.82
C MET A 75 0.03 0.60 -7.21
N TYR A 76 -1.10 0.63 -7.93
CA TYR A 76 -1.88 -0.57 -8.25
C TYR A 76 -2.58 -0.43 -9.60
N SER A 77 -2.81 -1.56 -10.26
CA SER A 77 -3.66 -1.67 -11.45
C SER A 77 -4.82 -2.61 -11.16
N PHE A 78 -6.02 -2.24 -11.57
CA PHE A 78 -7.24 -3.01 -11.35
C PHE A 78 -8.27 -2.72 -12.44
N HIS A 79 -9.33 -3.55 -12.49
CA HIS A 79 -10.52 -3.25 -13.28
C HIS A 79 -11.50 -2.44 -12.44
N SER A 80 -11.83 -1.24 -12.88
CA SER A 80 -12.75 -0.34 -12.16
C SER A 80 -14.18 -0.87 -12.08
N MET A 81 -14.55 -1.77 -12.99
CA MET A 81 -15.88 -2.37 -13.09
C MET A 81 -15.94 -3.81 -12.57
N ASP A 82 -14.89 -4.30 -11.89
CA ASP A 82 -14.92 -5.62 -11.27
C ASP A 82 -16.02 -5.67 -10.22
N ALA A 83 -17.01 -6.53 -10.47
CA ALA A 83 -18.11 -6.81 -9.55
C ALA A 83 -17.98 -8.25 -9.07
N LEU A 84 -16.92 -8.53 -8.30
CA LEU A 84 -16.76 -9.84 -7.67
C LEU A 84 -17.74 -9.97 -6.50
N ASP A 85 -18.47 -11.09 -6.49
CA ASP A 85 -19.32 -11.43 -5.36
C ASP A 85 -18.51 -11.57 -4.07
N PHE A 86 -19.14 -11.25 -2.94
CA PHE A 86 -18.56 -11.50 -1.63
C PHE A 86 -18.28 -13.00 -1.46
N GLY A 87 -17.04 -13.35 -1.15
CA GLY A 87 -16.62 -14.76 -1.05
C GLY A 87 -16.40 -15.45 -2.39
N SER A 88 -16.21 -14.70 -3.49
CA SER A 88 -15.89 -15.30 -4.79
C SER A 88 -14.64 -16.18 -4.71
N ASN A 89 -14.69 -17.32 -5.41
CA ASN A 89 -13.56 -18.24 -5.51
C ASN A 89 -12.35 -17.56 -6.16
N GLU A 90 -12.56 -16.58 -7.03
CA GLU A 90 -11.50 -15.79 -7.63
C GLU A 90 -10.73 -14.99 -6.58
N PHE A 91 -11.44 -14.26 -5.72
CA PHE A 91 -10.80 -13.52 -4.63
C PHE A 91 -10.04 -14.46 -3.70
N ALA A 92 -10.64 -15.59 -3.30
CA ALA A 92 -9.99 -16.56 -2.41
C ALA A 92 -8.69 -17.10 -3.00
N LYS A 93 -8.69 -17.51 -4.26
CA LYS A 93 -7.49 -18.01 -4.97
C LYS A 93 -6.45 -16.90 -5.18
N GLY A 94 -6.90 -15.68 -5.49
CA GLY A 94 -6.02 -14.52 -5.63
C GLY A 94 -5.31 -14.21 -4.31
N LEU A 95 -6.05 -14.16 -3.21
CA LEU A 95 -5.53 -13.94 -1.88
C LEU A 95 -4.58 -15.06 -1.46
N GLU A 96 -4.96 -16.33 -1.62
CA GLU A 96 -4.11 -17.48 -1.33
C GLU A 96 -2.77 -17.38 -2.08
N ARG A 97 -2.81 -17.06 -3.38
CA ARG A 97 -1.60 -16.86 -4.18
C ARG A 97 -0.74 -15.71 -3.64
N VAL A 98 -1.33 -14.57 -3.30
CA VAL A 98 -0.58 -13.43 -2.76
C VAL A 98 0.10 -13.82 -1.45
N LEU A 99 -0.63 -14.48 -0.54
CA LEU A 99 -0.12 -14.87 0.77
C LEU A 99 0.95 -15.97 0.70
N THR A 100 0.93 -16.81 -0.34
CA THR A 100 1.88 -17.93 -0.49
C THR A 100 3.09 -17.57 -1.34
N VAL A 101 2.93 -16.73 -2.37
CA VAL A 101 3.98 -16.46 -3.36
C VAL A 101 4.72 -15.15 -3.10
N SER A 102 4.06 -14.15 -2.52
CA SER A 102 4.68 -12.82 -2.34
C SER A 102 5.71 -12.82 -1.21
N PRO A 103 6.98 -12.47 -1.47
CA PRO A 103 8.02 -12.29 -0.43
C PRO A 103 7.58 -11.34 0.68
N THR A 104 6.75 -10.36 0.36
CA THR A 104 6.22 -9.40 1.35
C THR A 104 5.37 -10.08 2.43
N PHE A 105 4.67 -11.17 2.10
CA PHE A 105 3.72 -11.80 3.02
C PHE A 105 4.17 -13.19 3.51
N ASN A 106 5.01 -13.91 2.77
CA ASN A 106 5.48 -15.24 3.18
C ASN A 106 6.86 -15.21 3.89
N GLU A 107 7.68 -14.18 3.69
CA GLU A 107 9.03 -14.08 4.28
C GLU A 107 9.15 -12.97 5.32
N LYS A 108 8.27 -11.97 5.28
CA LYS A 108 8.33 -10.80 6.17
C LYS A 108 7.20 -10.82 7.18
N ARG A 109 7.50 -10.27 8.36
CA ARG A 109 6.49 -9.95 9.36
C ARG A 109 6.22 -8.47 9.30
N ILE A 110 4.97 -8.12 9.03
CA ILE A 110 4.54 -6.73 8.93
C ILE A 110 3.19 -6.56 9.60
N CYS A 111 3.06 -5.53 10.42
CA CYS A 111 1.78 -5.04 10.91
C CYS A 111 1.78 -3.52 10.80
N VAL A 112 0.67 -2.96 10.31
CA VAL A 112 0.55 -1.51 10.09
C VAL A 112 -0.80 -1.07 10.64
N ILE A 113 -0.79 0.00 11.43
CA ILE A 113 -1.99 0.70 11.85
C ILE A 113 -1.92 2.16 11.45
N SER A 114 -3.04 2.65 10.96
CA SER A 114 -3.34 4.06 10.77
C SER A 114 -3.49 4.78 12.11
N THR A 115 -3.01 6.01 12.18
CA THR A 115 -3.28 6.93 13.30
C THR A 115 -3.76 8.27 12.75
N ASN A 116 -4.27 9.15 13.62
CA ASN A 116 -4.70 10.50 13.23
C ASN A 116 -3.58 11.42 12.70
N HIS A 117 -2.31 10.97 12.76
CA HIS A 117 -1.13 11.77 12.40
C HIS A 117 -0.26 11.08 11.34
N GLY A 118 -0.59 9.85 10.96
CA GLY A 118 0.20 9.03 10.04
C GLY A 118 -0.02 7.55 10.30
N HIS A 119 1.06 6.80 10.55
CA HIS A 119 0.97 5.36 10.76
C HIS A 119 2.05 4.81 11.68
N ILE A 120 1.77 3.65 12.27
CA ILE A 120 2.72 2.86 13.07
C ILE A 120 2.93 1.54 12.34
N THR A 121 4.20 1.14 12.19
CA THR A 121 4.61 -0.08 11.51
C THR A 121 5.45 -0.94 12.44
N LEU A 122 5.05 -2.19 12.60
CA LEU A 122 5.87 -3.26 13.15
C LEU A 122 6.48 -4.02 11.97
N GLY A 123 7.80 -3.87 11.79
CA GLY A 123 8.57 -4.65 10.82
C GLY A 123 9.16 -5.91 11.46
N SER A 124 10.12 -6.55 10.80
CA SER A 124 10.72 -7.81 11.28
C SER A 124 11.37 -7.71 12.67
N ASN A 125 11.95 -6.57 12.99
CA ASN A 125 12.75 -6.36 14.21
C ASN A 125 12.67 -4.90 14.70
N TYR A 126 11.58 -4.19 14.40
CA TYR A 126 11.41 -2.80 14.84
C TYR A 126 9.94 -2.39 14.91
N VAL A 127 9.65 -1.37 15.71
CA VAL A 127 8.43 -0.55 15.57
C VAL A 127 8.83 0.85 15.15
N LYS A 128 8.12 1.41 14.18
CA LYS A 128 8.37 2.73 13.63
C LYS A 128 7.08 3.55 13.56
N TRP A 129 7.15 4.79 14.01
CA TRP A 129 6.11 5.79 13.89
C TRP A 129 6.50 6.76 12.79
N VAL A 130 5.58 6.98 11.87
CA VAL A 130 5.73 7.96 10.79
C VAL A 130 4.58 8.94 10.91
N GLU A 131 4.93 10.22 10.99
CA GLU A 131 3.97 11.33 11.01
C GLU A 131 4.41 12.33 9.94
N GLN A 132 3.48 12.79 9.11
CA GLN A 132 3.77 13.74 8.03
C GLN A 132 5.00 13.33 7.17
N TRP A 133 5.14 12.03 6.90
CA TRP A 133 6.25 11.43 6.12
C TRP A 133 7.61 11.40 6.80
N GLU A 134 7.71 11.86 8.04
CA GLU A 134 8.94 11.82 8.82
C GLU A 134 8.90 10.69 9.85
N ILE A 135 10.05 10.04 10.04
CA ILE A 135 10.21 9.04 11.10
C ILE A 135 10.38 9.79 12.42
N VAL A 136 9.30 9.89 13.19
CA VAL A 136 9.31 10.59 14.48
C VAL A 136 9.81 9.71 15.62
N LYS A 137 9.71 8.38 15.47
CA LYS A 137 10.19 7.41 16.46
C LYS A 137 10.47 6.06 15.82
N GLN A 138 11.55 5.41 16.25
CA GLN A 138 11.82 4.00 15.96
C GLN A 138 12.38 3.30 17.19
N ILE A 139 11.95 2.07 17.43
CA ILE A 139 12.46 1.18 18.46
C ILE A 139 12.88 -0.11 17.78
N ASP A 140 14.11 -0.57 18.04
CA ASP A 140 14.59 -1.87 17.60
C ASP A 140 14.15 -2.97 18.57
N LEU A 141 13.77 -4.13 18.02
CA LEU A 141 13.20 -5.28 18.71
C LEU A 141 14.02 -6.52 18.37
N PRO A 142 15.19 -6.72 19.01
CA PRO A 142 16.11 -7.79 18.66
C PRO A 142 15.61 -9.17 19.10
N ALA A 143 14.71 -9.24 20.09
CA ALA A 143 14.17 -10.50 20.61
C ALA A 143 12.71 -10.74 20.16
N GLU A 144 12.38 -12.00 19.91
CA GLU A 144 11.01 -12.45 19.58
C GLU A 144 9.99 -12.07 20.66
N THR A 145 10.40 -12.09 21.93
CA THR A 145 9.56 -11.69 23.07
C THR A 145 9.16 -10.24 23.00
N ASP A 146 10.10 -9.35 22.67
CA ASP A 146 9.87 -7.92 22.56
C ASP A 146 8.98 -7.63 21.35
N TRP A 147 9.20 -8.36 20.26
CA TRP A 147 8.39 -8.27 19.06
C TRP A 147 6.93 -8.64 19.31
N ARG A 148 6.67 -9.75 20.01
CA ARG A 148 5.32 -10.19 20.37
C ARG A 148 4.65 -9.25 21.36
N LEU A 149 5.42 -8.69 22.29
CA LEU A 149 4.92 -7.69 23.22
C LEU A 149 4.49 -6.43 22.48
N ALA A 150 5.33 -5.92 21.58
CA ALA A 150 5.03 -4.76 20.76
C ALA A 150 3.80 -4.98 19.85
N LEU A 151 3.67 -6.15 19.24
CA LEU A 151 2.49 -6.53 18.46
C LEU A 151 1.20 -6.46 19.31
N LYS A 152 1.25 -6.96 20.53
CA LYS A 152 0.10 -6.94 21.43
C LYS A 152 -0.22 -5.53 21.95
N GLU A 153 0.80 -4.81 22.43
CA GLU A 153 0.62 -3.51 23.09
C GLU A 153 0.27 -2.38 22.11
N HIS A 154 0.88 -2.37 20.93
CA HIS A 154 0.70 -1.28 19.96
C HIS A 154 -0.35 -1.60 18.89
N PHE A 155 -0.56 -2.87 18.56
CA PHE A 155 -1.46 -3.27 17.47
C PHE A 155 -2.67 -4.08 17.95
N GLY A 156 -2.74 -4.45 19.24
CA GLY A 156 -3.85 -5.23 19.79
C GLY A 156 -3.94 -6.66 19.26
N VAL A 157 -2.89 -7.16 18.59
CA VAL A 157 -2.89 -8.49 17.98
C VAL A 157 -2.17 -9.47 18.90
N THR A 158 -2.82 -10.59 19.20
CA THR A 158 -2.22 -11.70 19.94
C THR A 158 -2.06 -12.89 19.01
N LEU A 159 -0.82 -13.34 18.81
CA LEU A 159 -0.56 -14.56 18.07
C LEU A 159 -0.92 -15.77 18.93
N ILE A 160 -1.59 -16.75 18.32
CA ILE A 160 -1.79 -18.06 18.93
C ILE A 160 -0.41 -18.74 19.06
N PRO A 161 -0.11 -19.41 20.19
CA PRO A 161 1.16 -20.10 20.41
C PRO A 161 1.51 -21.09 19.30
#